data_AF-A0A966KHP3-F1
#
_entry.id   AF-A0A966KHP3-F1
#
_cell.length_a   1.000
_cell.length_b   1.000
_cell.length_c   1.000
_cell.angle_alpha   90.00
_cell.angle_beta   90.00
_cell.angle_gamma   90.00
#
_symmetry.space_group_name_H-M   'P 1'
#
loop_
_entity.id
_entity.type
_entity.pdbx_description
1 polymer ?
#
loop_
_entity_poly.entity_id
_entity_poly.type
_entity_poly.pdbx_seq_one_letter_code
_entity_poly.pdbx_strand_id
1 'polypeptide(L)'
;MVNSSPNSILLSADGTPLKKSLSRSLRQQKIRALLLISPLLIFILVAFIMPIVSMLSRSVENDLVSQTLPATVSAIQSWDALSGELPDELVYKAFAQDIQNAAKAKVHTKVALRLNYEKSGIASLFKKTARKAKKWDIETDGPFKEKLIKVHKGWGEVEVWQTIKTHSPRYTSGYFLNAIDMRKTAEGADFQPEDKTILIKLFQRTLVMSLIITFSCILLGYPVAWLLANLPMRQANLLMILVLLPFWTSLLVRTSAWKVMLQQQGVINDILVQLSLVSD
;
A
#
# COMPACT_ATOMS: atom_id res chain seq x y z
N MET A 1 78.45 9.60 14.14
CA MET A 1 77.39 9.87 15.14
C MET A 1 76.51 10.99 14.62
N VAL A 2 75.35 10.65 14.04
CA VAL A 2 74.23 11.58 13.86
C VAL A 2 73.02 10.83 14.36
N ASN A 3 72.53 11.23 15.55
CA ASN A 3 71.39 10.63 16.23
C ASN A 3 70.11 10.90 15.41
N SER A 4 69.57 9.87 14.75
CA SER A 4 68.20 9.87 14.24
C SER A 4 67.24 9.45 15.35
N SER A 5 66.83 10.42 16.17
CA SER A 5 65.77 10.22 17.17
C SER A 5 64.47 9.75 16.49
N PRO A 6 63.90 8.58 16.86
CA PRO A 6 62.76 7.97 16.15
C PRO A 6 61.41 8.67 16.38
N ASN A 7 61.40 9.87 16.96
CA ASN A 7 60.20 10.62 17.36
C ASN A 7 60.29 12.11 17.01
N SER A 8 60.95 12.48 15.91
CA SER A 8 60.86 13.85 15.39
C SER A 8 59.46 14.09 14.83
N ILE A 9 58.62 14.82 15.57
CA ILE A 9 57.33 15.30 15.09
C ILE A 9 57.61 16.06 13.79
N LEU A 10 57.17 15.54 12.65
CA LEU A 10 57.27 16.25 11.38
C LEU A 10 56.45 17.53 11.52
N LEU A 11 57.09 18.69 11.38
CA LEU A 11 56.47 20.01 11.49
C LEU A 11 56.18 20.56 10.09
N SER A 12 55.06 21.26 9.93
CA SER A 12 54.83 22.10 8.75
C SER A 12 55.75 23.32 8.77
N ALA A 13 55.84 24.06 7.66
CA ALA A 13 56.65 25.29 7.55
C ALA A 13 56.38 26.32 8.67
N ASP A 14 55.18 26.28 9.26
CA ASP A 14 54.72 27.16 10.35
C ASP A 14 54.96 26.58 11.77
N GLY A 15 55.73 25.49 11.91
CA GLY A 15 56.07 24.90 13.21
C GLY A 15 54.95 24.09 13.89
N THR A 16 53.84 23.81 13.19
CA THR A 16 52.76 22.97 13.73
C THR A 16 52.94 21.50 13.35
N PRO A 17 52.53 20.53 14.19
CA PRO A 17 52.60 19.10 13.84
C PRO A 17 51.84 18.80 12.54
N LEU A 18 52.54 18.20 11.56
CA LEU A 18 52.04 17.91 10.21
C LEU A 18 50.71 17.15 10.22
N LYS A 19 50.53 16.23 11.16
CA LYS A 19 49.27 15.48 11.34
C LYS A 19 48.08 16.38 11.64
N LYS A 20 48.29 17.43 12.45
CA LYS A 20 47.24 18.39 12.86
C LYS A 20 46.89 19.34 11.71
N SER A 21 47.89 19.85 10.98
CA SER A 21 47.66 20.70 9.81
C SER A 21 47.00 19.93 8.66
N LEU A 22 47.42 18.68 8.40
CA LEU A 22 46.78 17.78 7.42
C LEU A 22 45.31 17.51 7.78
N SER A 23 45.01 17.18 9.04
CA SER A 23 43.62 16.93 9.47
C SER A 23 42.71 18.17 9.31
N ARG A 24 43.25 19.37 9.53
CA ARG A 24 42.52 20.63 9.39
C ARG A 24 42.22 20.93 7.91
N SER A 25 43.22 20.73 7.05
CA SER A 25 43.07 20.89 5.59
C SER A 25 42.08 19.87 5.01
N LEU A 26 42.20 18.59 5.40
CA LEU A 26 41.27 17.54 4.99
C LEU A 26 39.83 17.81 5.45
N ARG A 27 39.63 18.32 6.68
CA ARG A 27 38.28 18.71 7.15
C ARG A 27 37.71 19.87 6.33
N GLN A 28 38.52 20.87 5.99
CA GLN A 28 38.09 21.98 5.14
C GLN A 28 37.74 21.52 3.72
N GLN A 29 38.55 20.63 3.13
CA GLN A 29 38.25 20.04 1.82
C GLN A 29 36.97 19.21 1.86
N LYS A 30 36.77 18.37 2.88
CA LYS A 30 35.53 17.60 3.07
C LYS A 30 34.31 18.48 3.24
N ILE A 31 34.41 19.56 4.02
CA ILE A 31 33.30 20.52 4.21
C ILE A 31 32.99 21.24 2.89
N ARG A 32 34.00 21.68 2.13
CA ARG A 32 33.79 22.31 0.81
C ARG A 32 33.14 21.34 -0.17
N ALA A 33 33.62 20.10 -0.25
CA ALA A 33 33.01 19.06 -1.09
C ALA A 33 31.56 18.78 -0.67
N LEU A 34 31.28 18.70 0.63
CA LEU A 34 29.93 18.49 1.16
C LEU A 34 29.01 19.69 0.88
N LEU A 35 29.50 20.92 0.98
CA LEU A 35 28.75 22.13 0.64
C LEU A 35 28.44 22.25 -0.86
N LEU A 36 29.33 21.75 -1.73
CA LEU A 36 29.08 21.70 -3.17
C LEU A 36 28.02 20.65 -3.54
N ILE A 37 27.97 19.53 -2.80
CA ILE A 37 27.01 18.43 -3.04
C ILE A 37 25.69 18.66 -2.27
N SER A 38 25.70 19.45 -1.19
CA SER A 38 24.54 19.63 -0.32
C SER A 38 23.29 20.15 -1.02
N PRO A 39 23.33 21.08 -2.00
CA PRO A 39 22.12 21.51 -2.69
C PRO A 39 21.45 20.37 -3.46
N LEU A 40 22.24 19.52 -4.13
CA LEU A 40 21.71 18.34 -4.83
C LEU A 40 21.17 17.31 -3.85
N LEU A 41 21.87 17.06 -2.75
CA LEU A 41 21.43 16.12 -1.72
C LEU A 41 20.14 16.58 -1.02
N ILE A 42 20.03 17.87 -0.69
CA ILE A 42 18.81 18.47 -0.15
C ILE A 42 17.68 18.37 -1.17
N PHE A 43 17.95 18.65 -2.44
CA PHE A 43 16.96 18.48 -3.50
C PHE A 43 16.44 17.04 -3.57
N ILE A 44 17.32 16.03 -3.55
CA ILE A 44 16.91 14.62 -3.55
C ILE A 44 16.08 14.27 -2.29
N LEU A 45 16.50 14.74 -1.12
CA LEU A 45 15.78 14.49 0.14
C LEU A 45 14.36 15.08 0.10
N VAL A 46 14.21 16.31 -0.37
CA VAL A 46 12.91 17.00 -0.40
C VAL A 46 12.03 16.53 -1.55
N ALA A 47 12.59 16.30 -2.73
CA ALA A 47 11.81 15.96 -3.92
C ALA A 47 11.46 14.47 -4.00
N PHE A 48 12.30 13.58 -3.48
CA PHE A 48 12.08 12.13 -3.58
C PHE A 48 11.83 11.49 -2.21
N ILE A 49 12.71 11.68 -1.23
CA ILE A 49 12.62 10.95 0.04
C ILE A 49 11.41 11.40 0.87
N MET A 50 11.18 12.71 1.00
CA MET A 50 10.07 13.24 1.77
C MET A 50 8.69 12.78 1.23
N PRO A 51 8.40 12.83 -0.09
CA PRO A 51 7.15 12.28 -0.63
C PRO A 51 7.02 10.77 -0.42
N ILE A 52 8.11 10.01 -0.55
CA ILE A 52 8.09 8.55 -0.29
C ILE A 52 7.74 8.29 1.17
N VAL A 53 8.39 8.96 2.12
CA VAL A 53 8.10 8.81 3.55
C VAL A 53 6.66 9.21 3.86
N SER A 54 6.18 10.33 3.30
CA SER A 54 4.78 10.75 3.46
C SER A 54 3.79 9.74 2.87
N MET A 55 4.11 9.12 1.72
CA MET A 55 3.27 8.07 1.12
C MET A 55 3.30 6.78 1.94
N LEU A 56 4.44 6.44 2.53
CA LEU A 56 4.56 5.30 3.42
C LEU A 56 3.81 5.53 4.73
N SER A 57 3.82 6.73 5.31
CA SER A 57 3.06 7.02 6.52
C SER A 57 1.53 6.93 6.29
N ARG A 58 1.06 7.29 5.09
CA ARG A 58 -0.34 7.09 4.68
C ARG A 58 -0.78 5.61 4.67
N SER A 59 0.15 4.65 4.64
CA SER A 59 -0.18 3.21 4.72
C SER A 59 -0.63 2.75 6.11
N VAL A 60 -0.36 3.55 7.16
CA VAL A 60 -0.79 3.27 8.55
C VAL A 60 -1.77 4.31 9.09
N GLU A 61 -1.81 5.51 8.53
CA GLU A 61 -2.69 6.60 8.98
C GLU A 61 -4.16 6.36 8.59
N ASN A 62 -5.06 6.52 9.56
CA ASN A 62 -6.51 6.43 9.44
C ASN A 62 -7.19 7.61 10.14
N ASP A 63 -6.84 8.81 9.70
CA ASP A 63 -7.29 10.03 10.39
C ASP A 63 -8.77 10.36 10.15
N LEU A 64 -9.45 9.68 9.21
CA LEU A 64 -10.75 10.11 8.72
C LEU A 64 -11.85 10.07 9.78
N VAL A 65 -11.88 9.01 10.60
CA VAL A 65 -12.86 8.88 11.69
C VAL A 65 -12.54 9.86 12.81
N SER A 66 -11.27 9.93 13.24
CA SER A 66 -10.83 10.84 14.31
C SER A 66 -10.99 12.33 13.96
N GLN A 67 -10.76 12.72 12.69
CA GLN A 67 -10.94 14.10 12.24
C GLN A 67 -12.41 14.47 12.07
N THR A 68 -13.26 13.52 11.69
CA THR A 68 -14.68 13.80 11.44
C THR A 68 -15.55 13.67 12.69
N LEU A 69 -15.18 12.75 13.60
CA LEU A 69 -15.93 12.40 14.81
C LEU A 69 -15.07 12.48 16.10
N PRO A 70 -14.43 13.62 16.39
CA PRO A 70 -13.47 13.72 17.50
C PRO A 70 -14.10 13.46 18.88
N ALA A 71 -15.30 13.98 19.16
CA ALA A 71 -15.96 13.77 20.44
C ALA A 71 -16.40 12.31 20.62
N THR A 72 -16.89 11.70 19.55
CA THR A 72 -17.29 10.28 19.49
C THR A 72 -16.11 9.37 19.73
N VAL A 73 -14.96 9.64 19.09
CA VAL A 73 -13.74 8.87 19.28
C VAL A 73 -13.27 8.91 20.73
N SER A 74 -13.42 10.05 21.41
CA SER A 74 -13.09 10.15 22.84
C SER A 74 -14.09 9.37 23.70
N ALA A 75 -15.39 9.56 23.49
CA ALA A 75 -16.44 8.94 24.31
C ALA A 75 -16.52 7.41 24.13
N ILE A 76 -16.27 6.88 22.93
CA ILE A 76 -16.43 5.46 22.63
C ILE A 76 -15.29 4.59 23.17
N GLN A 77 -14.18 5.20 23.65
CA GLN A 77 -13.06 4.45 24.20
C GLN A 77 -13.41 3.72 25.49
N SER A 78 -14.24 4.32 26.34
CA SER A 78 -14.64 3.75 27.63
C SER A 78 -15.68 2.62 27.52
N TRP A 79 -16.45 2.58 26.43
CA TRP A 79 -17.45 1.53 26.20
C TRP A 79 -16.79 0.22 25.80
N ASP A 80 -17.17 -0.91 26.41
CA ASP A 80 -16.65 -2.23 26.00
C ASP A 80 -17.36 -2.75 24.73
N ALA A 81 -16.56 -2.98 23.69
CA ALA A 81 -17.04 -3.41 22.38
C ALA A 81 -17.49 -4.88 22.35
N LEU A 82 -16.96 -5.69 23.27
CA LEU A 82 -17.19 -7.14 23.31
C LEU A 82 -18.33 -7.52 24.28
N SER A 83 -18.85 -6.54 25.03
CA SER A 83 -19.96 -6.73 25.97
C SER A 83 -21.27 -7.19 25.32
N GLY A 84 -21.45 -6.96 24.01
CA GLY A 84 -22.72 -7.22 23.32
C GLY A 84 -23.82 -6.19 23.64
N GLU A 85 -23.51 -5.18 24.44
CA GLU A 85 -24.45 -4.11 24.82
C GLU A 85 -24.23 -2.86 23.98
N LEU A 86 -25.29 -2.07 23.77
CA LEU A 86 -25.17 -0.80 23.08
C LEU A 86 -24.46 0.25 23.95
N PRO A 87 -23.71 1.18 23.35
CA PRO A 87 -23.04 2.24 24.08
C PRO A 87 -23.99 3.08 24.96
N ASP A 88 -23.38 3.75 25.93
CA ASP A 88 -24.05 4.71 26.79
C ASP A 88 -24.54 5.93 26.01
N GLU A 89 -25.54 6.61 26.58
CA GLU A 89 -26.12 7.84 26.02
C GLU A 89 -25.07 8.93 25.74
N LEU A 90 -23.97 8.97 26.53
CA LEU A 90 -22.85 9.88 26.30
C LEU A 90 -22.21 9.71 24.91
N VAL A 91 -22.07 8.46 24.45
CA VAL A 91 -21.49 8.15 23.12
C VAL A 91 -22.46 8.59 22.03
N TYR A 92 -23.76 8.36 22.21
CA TYR A 92 -24.80 8.79 21.26
C TYR A 92 -24.89 10.32 21.17
N LYS A 93 -24.79 11.04 22.29
CA LYS A 93 -24.74 12.51 22.33
C LYS A 93 -23.50 13.05 21.65
N ALA A 94 -22.32 12.48 21.94
CA ALA A 94 -21.06 12.85 21.29
C ALA A 94 -21.13 12.64 19.77
N PHE A 95 -21.71 11.52 19.33
CA PHE A 95 -21.94 11.25 17.92
C PHE A 95 -22.91 12.24 17.29
N ALA A 96 -24.02 12.58 17.95
CA ALA A 96 -24.98 13.57 17.47
C ALA A 96 -24.34 14.95 17.26
N GLN A 97 -23.46 15.37 18.17
CA GLN A 97 -22.69 16.61 18.04
C GLN A 97 -21.74 16.57 16.84
N ASP A 98 -20.94 15.52 16.72
CA ASP A 98 -19.95 15.39 15.66
C ASP A 98 -20.60 15.26 14.27
N ILE A 99 -21.64 14.43 14.13
CA ILE A 99 -22.32 14.26 12.85
C ILE A 99 -23.02 15.54 12.43
N GLN A 100 -23.53 16.35 13.38
CA GLN A 100 -24.06 17.67 13.08
C GLN A 100 -22.96 18.58 12.53
N ASN A 101 -21.81 18.65 13.20
CA ASN A 101 -20.67 19.47 12.78
C ASN A 101 -20.15 19.03 11.40
N ALA A 102 -19.98 17.73 11.20
CA ALA A 102 -19.57 17.12 9.93
C ALA A 102 -20.61 17.32 8.81
N ALA A 103 -21.90 17.41 9.15
CA ALA A 103 -22.98 17.70 8.20
C ALA A 103 -22.98 19.18 7.79
N LYS A 104 -22.73 20.10 8.73
CA LYS A 104 -22.58 21.55 8.47
C LYS A 104 -21.35 21.81 7.59
N ALA A 105 -20.23 21.16 7.90
CA ALA A 105 -18.98 21.24 7.12
C ALA A 105 -18.95 20.40 5.84
N LYS A 106 -20.01 19.62 5.54
CA LYS A 106 -20.13 18.74 4.36
C LYS A 106 -19.03 17.66 4.23
N VAL A 107 -18.40 17.26 5.33
CA VAL A 107 -17.34 16.23 5.35
C VAL A 107 -17.83 14.83 5.75
N HIS A 108 -19.05 14.71 6.31
CA HIS A 108 -19.64 13.45 6.77
C HIS A 108 -19.71 12.31 5.71
N THR A 109 -19.79 12.64 4.41
CA THR A 109 -19.88 11.63 3.36
C THR A 109 -18.60 10.79 3.23
N LYS A 110 -17.43 11.39 3.47
CA LYS A 110 -16.14 10.67 3.32
C LYS A 110 -16.03 9.55 4.34
N VAL A 111 -16.27 9.85 5.62
CA VAL A 111 -16.24 8.84 6.70
C VAL A 111 -17.31 7.78 6.50
N ALA A 112 -18.51 8.19 6.05
CA ALA A 112 -19.62 7.29 5.77
C ALA A 112 -19.27 6.24 4.70
N LEU A 113 -18.61 6.66 3.62
CA LEU A 113 -18.18 5.74 2.56
C LEU A 113 -17.04 4.83 3.02
N ARG A 114 -16.07 5.35 3.78
CA ARG A 114 -14.93 4.54 4.28
C ARG A 114 -15.39 3.41 5.18
N LEU A 115 -16.28 3.70 6.13
CA LEU A 115 -16.81 2.70 7.07
C LEU A 115 -17.76 1.70 6.37
N ASN A 116 -18.34 2.07 5.24
CA ASN A 116 -19.22 1.16 4.48
C ASN A 116 -18.48 0.00 3.81
N TYR A 117 -17.17 0.14 3.56
CA TYR A 117 -16.34 -0.97 3.09
C TYR A 117 -16.20 -2.07 4.16
N GLU A 118 -16.23 -1.65 5.43
CA GLU A 118 -16.07 -2.54 6.59
C GLU A 118 -17.41 -3.20 6.95
N LYS A 119 -18.49 -2.39 7.03
CA LYS A 119 -19.85 -2.89 7.23
C LYS A 119 -20.84 -2.25 6.27
N SER A 120 -21.50 -3.09 5.48
CA SER A 120 -22.53 -2.65 4.53
C SER A 120 -23.68 -1.92 5.24
N GLY A 121 -24.18 -0.86 4.62
CA GLY A 121 -25.32 -0.08 5.12
C GLY A 121 -24.94 1.13 5.98
N ILE A 122 -23.72 1.21 6.50
CA ILE A 122 -23.25 2.35 7.31
C ILE A 122 -23.38 3.67 6.53
N ALA A 123 -23.05 3.69 5.24
CA ALA A 123 -23.11 4.92 4.45
C ALA A 123 -24.52 5.53 4.42
N SER A 124 -25.55 4.70 4.29
CA SER A 124 -26.95 5.13 4.26
C SER A 124 -27.38 5.69 5.62
N LEU A 125 -27.01 4.99 6.69
CA LEU A 125 -27.27 5.37 8.08
C LEU A 125 -26.61 6.72 8.41
N PHE A 126 -25.34 6.94 8.04
CA PHE A 126 -24.66 8.23 8.23
C PHE A 126 -25.32 9.35 7.42
N LYS A 127 -25.59 9.14 6.13
CA LYS A 127 -26.20 10.16 5.25
C LYS A 127 -27.62 10.54 5.68
N LYS A 128 -28.44 9.58 6.11
CA LYS A 128 -29.79 9.85 6.67
C LYS A 128 -29.70 10.64 7.96
N THR A 129 -28.78 10.26 8.84
CA THR A 129 -28.58 10.92 10.14
C THR A 129 -28.06 12.34 9.98
N ALA A 130 -27.02 12.55 9.19
CA ALA A 130 -26.45 13.86 8.90
C ALA A 130 -27.48 14.88 8.38
N ARG A 131 -28.44 14.44 7.55
CA ARG A 131 -29.52 15.30 7.06
C ARG A 131 -30.44 15.81 8.17
N LYS A 132 -30.80 14.95 9.13
CA LYS A 132 -31.66 15.31 10.26
C LYS A 132 -30.88 16.06 11.35
N ALA A 133 -29.63 15.66 11.60
CA ALA A 133 -28.77 16.22 12.65
C ALA A 133 -28.49 17.71 12.52
N LYS A 134 -28.54 18.27 11.30
CA LYS A 134 -28.39 19.71 11.05
C LYS A 134 -29.37 20.58 11.86
N LYS A 135 -30.54 20.04 12.20
CA LYS A 135 -31.61 20.77 12.90
C LYS A 135 -31.73 20.42 14.38
N TRP A 136 -30.85 19.56 14.90
CA TRP A 136 -30.92 19.15 16.31
C TRP A 136 -30.32 20.22 17.22
N ASP A 137 -30.89 20.35 18.41
CA ASP A 137 -30.29 21.08 19.52
C ASP A 137 -29.62 20.08 20.48
N ILE A 138 -28.29 20.09 20.54
CA ILE A 138 -27.53 19.06 21.25
C ILE A 138 -27.74 19.10 22.78
N GLU A 139 -28.20 20.22 23.33
CA GLU A 139 -28.42 20.37 24.76
C GLU A 139 -29.82 19.93 25.20
N THR A 140 -30.84 20.24 24.40
CA THR A 140 -32.24 20.06 24.78
C THR A 140 -32.92 18.85 24.13
N ASP A 141 -32.43 18.37 22.98
CA ASP A 141 -33.09 17.32 22.20
C ASP A 141 -32.80 15.87 22.67
N GLY A 142 -32.09 15.68 23.77
CA GLY A 142 -31.79 14.34 24.32
C GLY A 142 -33.07 13.60 24.78
N PRO A 143 -33.07 12.26 24.85
CA PRO A 143 -31.95 11.35 24.61
C PRO A 143 -31.70 11.04 23.12
N PHE A 144 -30.44 11.09 22.72
CA PHE A 144 -29.95 10.86 21.37
C PHE A 144 -29.92 9.38 20.99
N LYS A 145 -29.81 8.44 21.93
CA LYS A 145 -29.89 7.00 21.65
C LYS A 145 -31.18 6.63 20.93
N GLU A 146 -32.32 6.96 21.54
CA GLU A 146 -33.63 6.73 20.92
C GLU A 146 -33.81 7.53 19.64
N LYS A 147 -33.38 8.80 19.62
CA LYS A 147 -33.54 9.67 18.46
C LYS A 147 -32.81 9.11 17.25
N LEU A 148 -31.57 8.65 17.43
CA LEU A 148 -30.75 8.03 16.39
C LEU A 148 -31.39 6.72 15.89
N ILE A 149 -31.82 5.84 16.79
CA ILE A 149 -32.50 4.59 16.42
C ILE A 149 -33.80 4.88 15.64
N LYS A 150 -34.57 5.90 16.03
CA LYS A 150 -35.77 6.38 15.29
C LYS A 150 -35.43 6.91 13.90
N VAL A 151 -34.24 7.51 13.70
CA VAL A 151 -33.78 7.92 12.36
C VAL A 151 -33.43 6.71 11.50
N HIS A 152 -32.70 5.76 12.05
CA HIS A 152 -32.29 4.55 11.36
C HIS A 152 -32.10 3.40 12.36
N LYS A 153 -32.82 2.30 12.15
CA LYS A 153 -32.79 1.12 13.04
C LYS A 153 -31.37 0.58 13.26
N GLY A 154 -30.51 0.67 12.26
CA GLY A 154 -29.11 0.22 12.37
C GLY A 154 -28.26 0.91 13.46
N TRP A 155 -28.69 2.04 14.02
CA TRP A 155 -28.02 2.62 15.21
C TRP A 155 -28.24 1.82 16.50
N GLY A 156 -29.18 0.87 16.47
CA GLY A 156 -29.40 -0.12 17.52
C GLY A 156 -28.65 -1.43 17.29
N GLU A 157 -27.81 -1.52 16.25
CA GLU A 157 -26.93 -2.67 16.03
C GLU A 157 -25.57 -2.41 16.68
N VAL A 158 -25.14 -3.31 17.57
CA VAL A 158 -23.85 -3.23 18.27
C VAL A 158 -22.67 -3.21 17.28
N GLU A 159 -22.78 -4.00 16.21
CA GLU A 159 -21.79 -4.07 15.13
C GLU A 159 -21.45 -2.72 14.49
N VAL A 160 -22.41 -1.79 14.42
CA VAL A 160 -22.15 -0.45 13.86
C VAL A 160 -21.21 0.33 14.78
N TRP A 161 -21.43 0.27 16.09
CA TRP A 161 -20.60 0.92 17.09
C TRP A 161 -19.23 0.25 17.23
N GLN A 162 -19.18 -1.09 17.16
CA GLN A 162 -17.95 -1.87 17.06
C GLN A 162 -17.10 -1.43 15.86
N THR A 163 -17.73 -1.26 14.69
CA THR A 163 -17.05 -0.81 13.47
C THR A 163 -16.48 0.61 13.66
N ILE A 164 -17.28 1.54 14.21
CA ILE A 164 -16.80 2.90 14.51
C ILE A 164 -15.59 2.83 15.44
N LYS A 165 -15.70 2.13 16.58
CA LYS A 165 -14.62 2.02 17.58
C LYS A 165 -13.35 1.39 17.00
N THR A 166 -13.48 0.31 16.23
CA THR A 166 -12.34 -0.42 15.63
C THR A 166 -11.52 0.47 14.69
N HIS A 167 -12.19 1.40 14.00
CA HIS A 167 -11.59 2.33 13.05
C HIS A 167 -11.43 3.77 13.59
N SER A 168 -11.68 4.01 14.89
CA SER A 168 -11.46 5.29 15.56
C SER A 168 -9.98 5.69 15.73
N PRO A 169 -9.03 4.77 15.97
CA PRO A 169 -7.63 5.14 16.19
C PRO A 169 -6.99 5.78 14.96
N ARG A 170 -6.10 6.74 15.20
CA ARG A 170 -5.33 7.45 14.17
C ARG A 170 -4.44 6.51 13.34
N TYR A 171 -3.93 5.45 13.96
CA TYR A 171 -3.09 4.46 13.30
C TYR A 171 -3.82 3.12 13.22
N THR A 172 -3.69 2.44 12.08
CA THR A 172 -4.32 1.14 11.85
C THR A 172 -3.35 0.15 11.22
N SER A 173 -3.42 -1.10 11.70
CA SER A 173 -2.82 -2.27 11.03
C SER A 173 -3.74 -2.85 9.94
N GLY A 174 -4.98 -2.37 9.82
CA GLY A 174 -5.99 -2.95 8.93
C GLY A 174 -5.58 -2.97 7.46
N TYR A 175 -4.84 -1.97 6.98
CA TYR A 175 -4.36 -1.96 5.58
C TYR A 175 -3.36 -3.09 5.29
N PHE A 176 -2.53 -3.47 6.27
CA PHE A 176 -1.59 -4.59 6.14
C PHE A 176 -2.30 -5.93 6.27
N LEU A 177 -3.30 -6.03 7.15
CA LEU A 177 -4.15 -7.21 7.22
C LEU A 177 -4.87 -7.45 5.88
N ASN A 178 -5.41 -6.40 5.26
CA ASN A 178 -6.05 -6.51 3.95
C ASN A 178 -5.10 -7.03 2.86
N ALA A 179 -3.79 -6.77 2.96
CA ALA A 179 -2.80 -7.27 2.00
C ALA A 179 -2.63 -8.79 2.03
N ILE A 180 -3.00 -9.44 3.15
CA ILE A 180 -2.96 -10.88 3.36
C ILE A 180 -4.37 -11.47 3.48
N ASP A 181 -5.36 -10.88 2.82
CA ASP A 181 -6.76 -11.33 2.83
C ASP A 181 -7.38 -11.44 4.25
N MET A 182 -6.90 -10.63 5.21
CA MET A 182 -7.45 -10.52 6.56
C MET A 182 -8.09 -9.13 6.77
N ARG A 183 -9.00 -9.03 7.73
CA ARG A 183 -9.66 -7.78 8.15
C ARG A 183 -9.48 -7.55 9.64
N LYS A 184 -9.60 -6.29 10.05
CA LYS A 184 -9.61 -5.89 11.46
C LYS A 184 -11.06 -5.79 11.96
N THR A 185 -11.43 -6.62 12.92
CA THR A 185 -12.73 -6.63 13.61
C THR A 185 -12.56 -6.13 15.05
N ALA A 186 -13.67 -6.03 15.80
CA ALA A 186 -13.63 -5.65 17.21
C ALA A 186 -12.93 -6.70 18.10
N GLU A 187 -12.95 -7.97 17.68
CA GLU A 187 -12.33 -9.10 18.39
C GLU A 187 -10.85 -9.29 18.03
N GLY A 188 -10.40 -8.74 16.89
CA GLY A 188 -9.01 -8.83 16.47
C GLY A 188 -8.83 -8.89 14.96
N ALA A 189 -7.83 -9.64 14.51
CA ALA A 189 -7.64 -9.93 13.10
C ALA A 189 -8.46 -11.17 12.74
N ASP A 190 -9.30 -11.06 11.72
CA ASP A 190 -10.18 -12.13 11.23
C ASP A 190 -9.95 -12.33 9.72
N PHE A 191 -10.26 -13.50 9.20
CA PHE A 191 -10.18 -13.73 7.76
C PHE A 191 -11.28 -12.96 7.04
N GLN A 192 -10.96 -12.46 5.85
CA GLN A 192 -11.95 -11.88 4.98
C GLN A 192 -12.88 -13.01 4.47
N PRO A 193 -14.19 -12.76 4.24
CA PRO A 193 -15.07 -13.78 3.67
C PRO A 193 -14.61 -14.18 2.26
N GLU A 194 -14.95 -15.40 1.85
CA GLU A 194 -14.36 -16.06 0.67
C GLU A 194 -14.47 -15.23 -0.62
N ASP A 195 -15.55 -14.46 -0.76
CA ASP A 195 -15.84 -13.57 -1.89
C ASP A 195 -14.80 -12.46 -2.10
N LYS A 196 -14.05 -12.09 -1.05
CA LYS A 196 -13.04 -11.02 -1.08
C LYS A 196 -11.60 -11.51 -0.85
N THR A 197 -11.39 -12.82 -0.69
CA THR A 197 -10.05 -13.44 -0.57
C THR A 197 -9.40 -13.60 -1.95
N ILE A 198 -8.75 -12.55 -2.43
CA ILE A 198 -8.25 -12.46 -3.81
C ILE A 198 -6.74 -12.20 -3.84
N LEU A 199 -6.19 -11.45 -2.89
CA LEU A 199 -4.82 -10.94 -3.00
C LEU A 199 -3.78 -12.06 -2.90
N ILE A 200 -3.90 -12.96 -1.92
CA ILE A 200 -2.95 -14.07 -1.75
C ILE A 200 -3.01 -15.01 -2.96
N LYS A 201 -4.22 -15.32 -3.44
CA LYS A 201 -4.43 -16.19 -4.61
C LYS A 201 -3.76 -15.61 -5.86
N LEU A 202 -3.94 -14.30 -6.11
CA LEU A 202 -3.30 -13.61 -7.23
C LEU A 202 -1.77 -13.54 -7.07
N PHE A 203 -1.29 -13.27 -5.86
CA PHE A 203 0.14 -13.22 -5.58
C PHE A 203 0.81 -14.57 -5.83
N GLN A 204 0.25 -15.66 -5.28
CA GLN A 204 0.75 -17.02 -5.49
C GLN A 204 0.76 -17.39 -6.96
N ARG A 205 -0.33 -17.11 -7.69
CA ARG A 205 -0.42 -17.37 -9.14
C ARG A 205 0.68 -16.62 -9.89
N THR A 206 0.91 -15.35 -9.57
CA THR A 206 1.93 -14.53 -10.25
C THR A 206 3.34 -15.05 -9.94
N LEU A 207 3.61 -15.41 -8.69
CA LEU A 207 4.89 -15.94 -8.25
C LEU A 207 5.21 -17.29 -8.92
N VAL A 208 4.25 -18.21 -8.96
CA VAL A 208 4.42 -19.50 -9.61
C VAL A 208 4.65 -19.33 -11.11
N MET A 209 3.87 -18.48 -11.77
CA MET A 209 4.05 -18.21 -13.21
C MET A 209 5.41 -17.58 -13.50
N SER A 210 5.87 -16.61 -12.71
CA SER A 210 7.18 -15.97 -12.92
C SER A 210 8.33 -16.96 -12.72
N LEU A 211 8.24 -17.85 -11.73
CA LEU A 211 9.23 -18.91 -11.50
C LEU A 211 9.26 -19.90 -12.67
N ILE A 212 8.10 -20.43 -13.09
CA ILE A 212 8.01 -21.37 -14.21
C ILE A 212 8.60 -20.75 -15.48
N ILE A 213 8.24 -19.49 -15.78
CA ILE A 213 8.77 -18.78 -16.95
C ILE A 213 10.29 -18.60 -16.82
N THR A 214 10.79 -18.20 -15.66
CA THR A 214 12.23 -18.00 -15.42
C THR A 214 13.00 -19.30 -15.68
N PHE A 215 12.57 -20.42 -15.11
CA PHE A 215 13.21 -21.71 -15.33
C PHE A 215 13.09 -22.19 -16.77
N SER A 216 11.94 -21.97 -17.42
CA SER A 216 11.74 -22.31 -18.84
C SER A 216 12.67 -21.50 -19.74
N CYS A 217 12.83 -20.20 -19.47
CA CYS A 217 13.76 -19.32 -20.20
C CYS A 217 15.22 -19.77 -20.02
N ILE A 218 15.62 -20.19 -18.83
CA ILE A 218 16.97 -20.73 -18.61
C ILE A 218 17.13 -22.05 -19.37
N LEU A 219 16.17 -22.97 -19.24
CA LEU A 219 16.22 -24.30 -19.84
C LEU A 219 16.27 -24.23 -21.37
N LEU A 220 15.51 -23.34 -21.99
CA LEU A 220 15.44 -23.19 -23.45
C LEU A 220 16.49 -22.21 -23.99
N GLY A 221 16.77 -21.12 -23.26
CA GLY A 221 17.67 -20.07 -23.70
C GLY A 221 19.15 -20.42 -23.53
N TYR A 222 19.52 -21.17 -22.49
CA TYR A 222 20.92 -21.54 -22.26
C TYR A 222 21.49 -22.44 -23.38
N PRO A 223 20.79 -23.49 -23.85
CA PRO A 223 21.26 -24.28 -25.00
C PRO A 223 21.41 -23.44 -26.26
N VAL A 224 20.48 -22.52 -26.53
CA VAL A 224 20.55 -21.62 -27.70
C VAL A 224 21.75 -20.68 -27.59
N ALA A 225 22.00 -20.09 -26.42
CA ALA A 225 23.14 -19.23 -26.18
C ALA A 225 24.48 -19.99 -26.29
N TRP A 226 24.53 -21.19 -25.73
CA TRP A 226 25.70 -22.07 -25.84
C TRP A 226 25.96 -22.47 -27.30
N LEU A 227 24.93 -22.80 -28.07
CA LEU A 227 25.07 -23.12 -29.50
C LEU A 227 25.59 -21.90 -30.28
N LEU A 228 25.01 -20.72 -30.04
CA LEU A 228 25.46 -19.47 -30.67
C LEU A 228 26.91 -19.12 -30.36
N ALA A 229 27.40 -19.43 -29.16
CA ALA A 229 28.78 -19.18 -28.76
C ALA A 229 29.80 -20.11 -29.47
N ASN A 230 29.37 -21.28 -29.95
CA ASN A 230 30.24 -22.29 -30.55
C ASN A 230 30.13 -22.39 -32.08
N LEU A 231 29.19 -21.67 -32.72
CA LEU A 231 28.97 -21.74 -34.17
C LEU A 231 29.84 -20.75 -34.97
N PRO A 232 30.12 -21.04 -36.27
CA PRO A 232 30.79 -20.11 -37.16
C PRO A 232 30.00 -18.80 -37.34
N MET A 233 30.70 -17.67 -37.44
CA MET A 233 30.14 -16.30 -37.42
C MET A 233 28.92 -16.07 -38.35
N ARG A 234 28.89 -16.69 -39.54
CA ARG A 234 27.76 -16.56 -40.48
C ARG A 234 26.47 -17.22 -39.96
N GLN A 235 26.56 -18.42 -39.38
CA GLN A 235 25.39 -19.14 -38.85
C GLN A 235 24.90 -18.52 -37.55
N ALA A 236 25.82 -18.08 -36.69
CA ALA A 236 25.50 -17.36 -35.46
C ALA A 236 24.72 -16.06 -35.74
N ASN A 237 25.12 -15.27 -36.74
CA ASN A 237 24.40 -14.06 -37.14
C ASN A 237 22.97 -14.34 -37.64
N LEU A 238 22.76 -15.42 -38.40
CA LEU A 238 21.41 -15.81 -38.86
C LEU A 238 20.51 -16.21 -37.69
N LEU A 239 21.01 -17.05 -36.76
CA LEU A 239 20.26 -17.45 -35.57
C LEU A 239 19.94 -16.26 -34.66
N MET A 240 20.88 -15.31 -34.51
CA MET A 240 20.65 -14.08 -33.75
C MET A 240 19.48 -13.26 -34.33
N ILE A 241 19.41 -13.13 -35.66
CA ILE A 241 18.28 -12.45 -36.33
C ILE A 241 16.97 -13.18 -36.03
N LEU A 242 16.92 -14.51 -36.14
CA LEU A 242 15.71 -15.29 -35.86
C LEU A 242 15.22 -15.14 -34.41
N VAL A 243 16.14 -15.06 -33.44
CA VAL A 243 15.80 -14.84 -32.02
C VAL A 243 15.31 -13.42 -31.77
N LEU A 244 15.86 -12.43 -32.46
CA LEU A 244 15.46 -11.03 -32.30
C LEU A 244 14.16 -10.69 -33.04
N LEU A 245 13.82 -11.37 -34.14
CA LEU A 245 12.60 -11.16 -34.91
C LEU A 245 11.32 -11.07 -34.03
N PRO A 246 11.04 -12.00 -33.10
CA PRO A 246 9.85 -11.90 -32.26
C PRO A 246 9.84 -10.68 -31.33
N PHE A 247 10.99 -10.08 -31.00
CA PHE A 247 11.06 -8.85 -30.22
C PHE A 247 10.50 -7.65 -30.99
N TRP A 248 10.63 -7.64 -32.32
CA TRP A 248 10.13 -6.58 -33.19
C TRP A 248 8.61 -6.68 -33.43
N THR A 249 8.00 -7.80 -33.03
CA THR A 249 6.55 -7.98 -33.10
C THR A 249 5.86 -7.49 -31.81
N SER A 250 4.84 -6.65 -31.97
CA SER A 250 4.05 -6.12 -30.87
C SER A 250 3.52 -7.23 -29.96
N LEU A 251 3.68 -7.05 -28.65
CA LEU A 251 3.19 -8.01 -27.64
C LEU A 251 1.68 -8.25 -27.81
N LEU A 252 0.90 -7.21 -28.13
CA LEU A 252 -0.55 -7.31 -28.32
C LEU A 252 -0.91 -8.23 -29.49
N VAL A 253 -0.20 -8.12 -30.61
CA VAL A 253 -0.43 -8.97 -31.79
C VAL A 253 -0.12 -10.42 -31.45
N ARG A 254 1.01 -10.67 -30.78
CA ARG A 254 1.35 -12.02 -30.30
C ARG A 254 0.30 -12.59 -29.36
N THR A 255 -0.11 -11.86 -28.32
CA THR A 255 -1.10 -12.37 -27.36
C THR A 255 -2.47 -12.59 -27.99
N SER A 256 -2.87 -11.73 -28.92
CA SER A 256 -4.15 -11.86 -29.65
C SER A 256 -4.12 -13.04 -30.61
N ALA A 257 -3.02 -13.23 -31.35
CA ALA A 257 -2.84 -14.37 -32.25
C ALA A 257 -2.88 -15.70 -31.49
N TRP A 258 -2.16 -15.81 -30.36
CA TRP A 258 -2.23 -17.00 -29.50
C TRP A 258 -3.63 -17.25 -28.98
N LYS A 259 -4.34 -16.22 -28.54
CA LYS A 259 -5.73 -16.34 -28.09
C LYS A 259 -6.65 -16.86 -29.20
N VAL A 260 -6.51 -16.34 -30.43
CA VAL A 260 -7.32 -16.78 -31.58
C VAL A 260 -6.97 -18.20 -32.02
N MET A 261 -5.70 -18.59 -31.96
CA MET A 261 -5.29 -19.96 -32.32
C MET A 261 -5.74 -21.02 -31.30
N LEU A 262 -5.78 -20.65 -30.01
CA LEU A 262 -6.13 -21.54 -28.89
C LEU A 262 -7.60 -21.46 -28.46
N GLN A 263 -8.42 -20.62 -29.09
CA GLN A 263 -9.85 -20.59 -28.80
C GLN A 263 -10.53 -21.89 -29.29
N GLN A 264 -11.77 -22.12 -28.86
CA GLN A 264 -12.50 -23.37 -29.18
C GLN A 264 -12.66 -23.62 -30.69
N GLN A 265 -12.81 -22.57 -31.50
CA GLN A 265 -12.84 -22.67 -32.98
C GLN A 265 -11.50 -22.23 -33.60
N GLY A 266 -10.41 -22.44 -32.87
CA GLY A 266 -9.07 -22.08 -33.31
C GLY A 266 -8.42 -23.20 -34.11
N VAL A 267 -7.50 -22.82 -34.99
CA VAL A 267 -6.76 -23.75 -35.87
C VAL A 267 -6.09 -24.89 -35.09
N ILE A 268 -5.62 -24.64 -33.86
CA ILE A 268 -4.99 -25.68 -33.04
C ILE A 268 -6.02 -26.72 -32.58
N ASN A 269 -7.24 -26.28 -32.21
CA ASN A 269 -8.29 -27.19 -31.78
C ASN A 269 -8.74 -28.08 -32.95
N ASP A 270 -8.94 -27.49 -34.13
CA ASP A 270 -9.34 -28.21 -35.34
C ASP A 270 -8.32 -29.31 -35.71
N ILE A 271 -7.03 -29.02 -35.59
CA ILE A 271 -5.95 -30.01 -35.84
C ILE A 271 -5.97 -31.11 -34.78
N LEU A 272 -6.22 -30.79 -33.50
CA LEU A 272 -6.27 -31.79 -32.42
C LEU A 272 -7.47 -32.74 -32.54
N VAL A 273 -8.62 -32.21 -32.97
CA VAL A 273 -9.83 -33.00 -33.29
C VAL A 273 -9.58 -33.91 -34.50
N GLN A 274 -8.94 -33.38 -35.56
CA GLN A 274 -8.54 -34.19 -36.73
C GLN A 274 -7.57 -35.32 -36.37
N LEU A 275 -6.65 -35.08 -35.42
CA LEU A 275 -5.74 -36.09 -34.89
C LEU A 275 -6.43 -37.06 -33.90
N SER A 276 -7.74 -36.95 -33.68
CA SER A 276 -8.54 -37.76 -32.74
C SER A 276 -8.01 -37.76 -31.30
N LEU A 277 -7.26 -36.72 -30.91
CA LEU A 277 -6.72 -36.56 -29.56
C LEU A 277 -7.73 -35.93 -28.58
N VAL A 278 -8.79 -35.31 -29.12
CA VAL A 278 -9.86 -34.62 -28.39
C VAL A 278 -11.19 -34.86 -29.12
N SER A 279 -12.27 -35.07 -28.38
CA SER A 279 -13.63 -35.17 -28.93
C SER A 279 -14.23 -33.78 -29.19
N ASP A 280 -15.08 -33.68 -30.22
CA ASP A 280 -15.83 -32.47 -30.61
C ASP A 280 -16.45 -31.69 -29.44
#